data_AF-A0A1V6JMH6-F1
#
_entry.id   AF-A0A1V6JMH6-F1
#
_cell.length_a   1.000
_cell.length_b   1.000
_cell.length_c   1.000
_cell.angle_alpha   90.00
_cell.angle_beta   90.00
_cell.angle_gamma   90.00
#
_symmetry.space_group_name_H-M   'P 1'
#
loop_
_entity.id
_entity.type
_entity.pdbx_description
1 polymer ?
#
loop_
_entity_poly.entity_id
_entity_poly.type
_entity_poly.pdbx_seq_one_letter_code
_entity_poly.pdbx_strand_id
1 'polypeptide(L)'
;MRIKKQFWIILAIVFIVFWILGVLRFDYGIAAILFKVLLFPFGFLLAIIENYCVSHYSMSHFLNDEFFGMFMFGIAVLCQAILINFIVNWIRKR
;
A
#
# COMPACT_ATOMS: atom_id res chain seq x y z
N MET A 1 9.37 20.60 8.50
CA MET A 1 9.80 19.29 9.04
C MET A 1 10.93 18.76 8.15
N ARG A 2 12.21 18.69 8.61
CA ARG A 2 13.28 18.14 7.74
C ARG A 2 13.04 16.65 7.55
N ILE A 3 12.66 16.26 6.35
CA ILE A 3 12.53 14.85 5.95
C ILE A 3 13.95 14.25 6.01
N LYS A 4 14.16 13.27 6.89
CA LYS A 4 15.46 12.61 7.06
C LYS A 4 15.68 11.64 5.90
N LYS A 5 16.94 11.47 5.46
CA LYS A 5 17.33 10.47 4.43
C LYS A 5 16.74 9.08 4.69
N GLN A 6 16.62 8.71 5.97
CA GLN A 6 15.99 7.47 6.40
C GLN A 6 14.54 7.28 5.92
N PHE A 7 13.73 8.34 5.87
CA PHE A 7 12.35 8.25 5.39
C PHE A 7 12.29 7.85 3.92
N TRP A 8 13.14 8.43 3.08
CA TRP A 8 13.21 8.09 1.65
C TRP A 8 13.65 6.65 1.41
N ILE A 9 14.57 6.15 2.24
CA ILE A 9 14.99 4.73 2.20
C ILE A 9 13.81 3.82 2.59
N ILE A 10 13.10 4.14 3.67
CA ILE A 10 11.92 3.38 4.10
C ILE A 10 10.86 3.40 3.00
N LEU A 11 10.56 4.57 2.43
CA LEU A 11 9.57 4.71 1.36
C LEU A 11 9.94 3.87 0.14
N ALA A 12 11.21 3.89 -0.28
CA ALA A 12 11.67 3.09 -1.41
C ALA A 12 11.54 1.58 -1.14
N ILE A 13 11.94 1.11 0.04
CA ILE A 13 11.82 -0.30 0.42
C ILE A 13 10.35 -0.73 0.45
N VAL A 14 9.50 0.04 1.12
CA VAL A 14 8.06 -0.20 1.20
C VAL A 14 7.47 -0.25 -0.21
N PHE A 15 7.77 0.74 -1.05
CA PHE A 15 7.28 0.78 -2.43
C PHE A 15 7.67 -0.48 -3.23
N ILE A 16 8.95 -0.86 -3.22
CA ILE A 16 9.43 -2.04 -3.98
C ILE A 16 8.79 -3.33 -3.47
N VAL A 17 8.78 -3.53 -2.15
CA VAL A 17 8.21 -4.74 -1.53
C VAL A 17 6.72 -4.87 -1.86
N PHE A 18 5.96 -3.79 -1.72
CA PHE A 18 4.52 -3.83 -1.95
C PHE A 18 4.14 -3.78 -3.43
N TRP A 19 4.99 -3.22 -4.30
CA TRP A 19 4.80 -3.34 -5.74
C TRP A 19 4.92 -4.80 -6.19
N ILE A 20 5.98 -5.49 -5.75
CA ILE A 20 6.18 -6.91 -6.06
C ILE A 20 5.01 -7.75 -5.52
N LEU A 21 4.62 -7.54 -4.26
CA LEU A 21 3.46 -8.24 -3.68
C LEU A 21 2.15 -7.87 -4.37
N GLY A 22 2.00 -6.62 -4.81
CA GLY A 22 0.82 -6.10 -5.51
C GLY A 22 0.65 -6.69 -6.91
N VAL A 23 1.75 -7.01 -7.60
CA VAL A 23 1.72 -7.76 -8.87
C VAL A 23 1.46 -9.24 -8.59
N LEU A 24 2.21 -9.85 -7.67
CA LEU A 24 2.11 -11.29 -7.39
C LEU A 24 0.79 -11.71 -6.76
N ARG A 25 0.04 -10.80 -6.09
CA ARG A 25 -1.21 -11.16 -5.41
C ARG A 25 -2.31 -11.67 -6.35
N PHE A 26 -2.23 -11.35 -7.64
CA PHE A 26 -3.22 -11.78 -8.63
C PHE A 26 -3.00 -13.25 -9.03
N ASP A 27 -1.75 -13.71 -9.03
CA ASP A 27 -1.38 -15.07 -9.45
C ASP A 27 -1.16 -16.02 -8.26
N TYR A 28 -0.74 -15.49 -7.10
CA TYR A 28 -0.35 -16.27 -5.93
C TYR A 28 -1.16 -15.89 -4.70
N GLY A 29 -2.00 -16.81 -4.22
CA GLY A 29 -2.82 -16.61 -3.02
C GLY A 29 -2.00 -16.25 -1.76
N ILE A 30 -0.78 -16.77 -1.63
CA ILE A 30 0.10 -16.43 -0.51
C ILE A 30 0.59 -14.98 -0.57
N ALA A 31 0.82 -14.44 -1.78
CA ALA A 31 1.21 -13.04 -1.97
C ALA A 31 0.04 -12.11 -1.61
N ALA A 32 -1.21 -12.51 -1.90
CA ALA A 32 -2.40 -11.76 -1.48
C ALA A 32 -2.55 -11.69 0.05
N ILE A 33 -2.24 -12.77 0.76
CA ILE A 33 -2.25 -12.79 2.23
C ILE A 33 -1.14 -11.88 2.76
N LEU A 34 0.09 -12.03 2.26
CA LEU A 34 1.22 -11.19 2.67
C LEU A 34 0.95 -9.71 2.40
N PHE A 35 0.36 -9.38 1.26
CA PHE A 35 -0.03 -8.01 0.92
C PHE A 35 -0.98 -7.41 1.96
N LYS A 36 -2.04 -8.15 2.33
CA LYS A 36 -3.03 -7.69 3.32
C LYS A 36 -2.45 -7.55 4.72
N VAL A 37 -1.59 -8.48 5.14
CA VAL A 37 -1.00 -8.51 6.49
C VAL A 37 0.10 -7.46 6.64
N LEU A 38 1.03 -7.39 5.69
CA LEU A 38 2.19 -6.49 5.78
C LEU A 38 1.81 -5.03 5.52
N LEU A 39 0.82 -4.78 4.68
CA LEU A 39 0.31 -3.43 4.42
C LEU A 39 -0.81 -3.05 5.40
N PHE A 40 -1.08 -3.83 6.45
CA PHE A 40 -2.11 -3.48 7.43
C PHE A 40 -1.75 -2.16 8.13
N PRO A 41 -2.70 -1.21 8.25
CA PRO A 41 -4.13 -1.32 7.91
C PRO A 41 -4.48 -0.92 6.46
N PHE A 42 -3.58 -0.27 5.73
CA PHE A 42 -3.88 0.37 4.45
C PHE A 42 -4.13 -0.61 3.30
N GLY A 43 -3.46 -1.76 3.25
CA GLY A 43 -3.73 -2.78 2.22
C GLY A 43 -5.05 -3.51 2.41
N PHE A 44 -5.52 -3.58 3.66
CA PHE A 44 -6.86 -4.07 3.94
C PHE A 44 -7.91 -3.09 3.42
N LEU A 45 -7.75 -1.79 3.69
CA LEU A 45 -8.62 -0.74 3.15
C LEU A 45 -8.60 -0.71 1.61
N LEU A 46 -7.42 -0.80 1.01
CA LEU A 46 -7.28 -0.84 -0.45
C LEU A 46 -8.04 -2.03 -1.05
N ALA A 47 -7.89 -3.22 -0.47
CA ALA A 47 -8.61 -4.41 -0.92
C ALA A 47 -10.13 -4.28 -0.78
N ILE A 48 -10.64 -3.60 0.27
CA ILE A 48 -12.07 -3.33 0.41
C ILE A 48 -12.56 -2.40 -0.70
N ILE A 49 -11.82 -1.32 -0.96
CA ILE A 49 -12.16 -0.35 -2.01
C ILE A 49 -12.15 -1.01 -3.39
N GLU A 50 -11.12 -1.81 -3.69
CA GLU A 50 -11.03 -2.57 -4.94
C GLU A 50 -12.23 -3.51 -5.11
N ASN A 51 -12.56 -4.29 -4.09
CA ASN A 51 -13.72 -5.20 -4.16
C ASN A 51 -15.05 -4.43 -4.32
N TYR A 52 -15.21 -3.30 -3.62
CA TYR A 52 -16.39 -2.46 -3.77
C TYR A 52 -16.50 -1.91 -5.20
N CYS A 53 -15.39 -1.43 -5.76
CA CYS A 53 -15.38 -0.86 -7.10
C CYS A 53 -15.68 -1.89 -8.17
N VAL A 54 -15.08 -3.09 -8.07
CA VAL A 54 -15.33 -4.19 -9.01
C VAL A 54 -16.77 -4.71 -8.94
N SER A 55 -17.40 -4.68 -7.75
CA SER A 55 -18.76 -5.20 -7.56
C SER A 55 -19.88 -4.20 -7.88
N HIS A 56 -19.63 -2.90 -7.74
CA HIS A 56 -20.68 -1.86 -7.84
C HIS A 56 -20.50 -0.90 -9.02
N TYR A 57 -19.33 -0.83 -9.65
CA TYR A 57 -19.07 0.10 -10.75
C TYR A 57 -18.68 -0.63 -12.05
N SER A 58 -19.15 -0.11 -13.18
CA SER A 58 -18.69 -0.56 -14.49
C SER A 58 -17.21 -0.22 -14.69
N MET A 59 -16.54 -0.94 -15.60
CA MET A 59 -15.15 -0.67 -16.01
C MET A 59 -14.94 0.77 -16.54
N SER A 60 -16.00 1.43 -17.01
CA SER A 60 -15.94 2.81 -17.50
C SER A 60 -16.03 3.87 -16.40
N HIS A 61 -16.25 3.46 -15.14
CA HIS A 61 -16.39 4.38 -14.03
C HIS A 61 -15.01 4.77 -13.49
N PHE A 62 -14.79 6.06 -13.22
CA PHE A 62 -13.50 6.60 -12.76
C PHE A 62 -12.93 5.87 -11.52
N LEU A 63 -13.80 5.45 -10.59
CA LEU A 63 -13.37 4.72 -9.39
C LEU A 63 -12.88 3.29 -9.67
N ASN A 64 -13.18 2.74 -10.85
CA ASN A 64 -12.72 1.44 -11.32
C ASN A 64 -11.65 1.58 -12.41
N ASP A 65 -11.13 2.80 -12.62
CA ASP A 65 -10.05 3.07 -13.56
C ASP A 65 -8.70 2.62 -12.99
N GLU A 66 -7.83 2.07 -13.85
CA GLU A 66 -6.50 1.59 -13.48
C GLU A 66 -5.66 2.70 -12.84
N PHE A 67 -5.80 3.94 -13.36
CA PHE A 67 -5.09 5.10 -12.83
C PHE A 67 -5.51 5.41 -11.39
N PHE A 68 -6.81 5.32 -11.09
CA PHE A 68 -7.32 5.52 -9.73
C PHE A 68 -6.83 4.42 -8.79
N GLY A 69 -6.79 3.18 -9.24
CA GLY A 69 -6.20 2.05 -8.51
C GLY A 69 -4.72 2.28 -8.14
N MET A 70 -3.91 2.70 -9.12
CA MET A 70 -2.49 3.02 -8.87
C MET A 70 -2.32 4.21 -7.93
N PHE A 71 -3.17 5.23 -8.05
CA PHE A 71 -3.15 6.39 -7.17
C PHE A 71 -3.46 6.00 -5.72
N MET A 72 -4.51 5.20 -5.51
CA MET A 72 -4.88 4.70 -4.17
C MET A 72 -3.81 3.77 -3.58
N PHE A 73 -3.17 2.93 -4.41
CA PHE A 73 -2.02 2.14 -4.00
C PHE A 73 -0.84 3.02 -3.56
N GLY A 74 -0.52 4.07 -4.31
CA GLY A 74 0.53 5.02 -3.97
C GLY A 74 0.29 5.71 -2.63
N ILE A 75 -0.96 6.12 -2.36
CA ILE A 75 -1.36 6.68 -1.06
C ILE A 75 -1.18 5.64 0.06
N ALA A 76 -1.64 4.40 -0.15
CA ALA A 76 -1.50 3.34 0.85
C ALA A 76 -0.04 3.07 1.21
N VAL A 77 0.85 3.01 0.21
CA VAL A 77 2.29 2.85 0.38
C VAL A 77 2.89 4.04 1.15
N LEU A 78 2.52 5.27 0.80
CA LEU A 78 3.01 6.46 1.47
C LEU A 78 2.60 6.47 2.95
N CYS A 79 1.34 6.17 3.25
CA CYS A 79 0.85 6.07 4.63
C CYS A 79 1.56 4.95 5.41
N GLN A 80 1.81 3.80 4.77
CA GLN A 80 2.57 2.71 5.40
C GLN A 80 4.02 3.10 5.71
N ALA A 81 4.69 3.82 4.80
CA ALA A 81 6.04 4.31 5.02
C ALA A 81 6.11 5.33 6.17
N ILE A 82 5.11 6.20 6.29
CA ILE A 82 4.98 7.14 7.41
C ILE A 82 4.83 6.38 8.73
N LEU A 83 3.95 5.37 8.77
CA LEU A 83 3.71 4.54 9.94
C LEU A 83 4.99 3.81 10.40
N ILE A 84 5.69 3.13 9.47
CA ILE A 84 6.94 2.42 9.77
C ILE A 84 8.00 3.40 10.25
N ASN A 85 8.16 4.54 9.59
CA ASN A 85 9.11 5.55 10.03
C ASN A 85 8.77 6.09 11.43
N PHE A 86 7.50 6.26 11.78
CA PHE A 86 7.08 6.64 13.12
C PHE A 86 7.48 5.57 14.15
N ILE A 87 7.18 4.29 13.87
CA ILE A 87 7.53 3.15 14.73
C ILE A 87 9.04 3.07 14.96
N VAL A 88 9.84 3.13 13.89
CA VAL A 88 11.31 3.05 13.99
C VAL A 88 11.88 4.21 14.82
N ASN A 89 11.36 5.43 14.65
CA ASN A 89 11.79 6.57 15.44
C ASN A 89 11.34 6.48 16.90
N TRP A 90 10.20 5.84 17.19
CA TRP A 90 9.73 5.59 18.55
C TRP A 90 10.62 4.56 19.26
N ILE A 91 10.97 3.46 18.58
CA ILE A 91 11.87 2.43 19.11
C ILE A 91 13.26 3.01 19.41
N ARG A 92 13.83 3.83 18.51
CA ARG A 92 15.16 4.42 18.71
C ARG A 92 15.24 5.41 19.88
N LYS A 93 14.11 5.97 20.32
CA LYS A 93 14.06 6.93 21.43
C LYS A 93 13.96 6.26 22.80
N ARG A 94 13.62 4.96 22.84
CA ARG A 94 13.74 4.12 24.04
C ARG A 94 15.15 3.55 24.10
#